data_AF-A0A6A5USB4-F1
#
_entry.id   AF-A0A6A5USB4-F1
#
_cell.length_a   1.000
_cell.length_b   1.000
_cell.length_c   1.000
_cell.angle_alpha   90.00
_cell.angle_beta   90.00
_cell.angle_gamma   90.00
#
_symmetry.space_group_name_H-M   'P 1'
#
loop_
_entity.id
_entity.type
_entity.pdbx_description
1 polymer ?
#
loop_
_entity_poly.entity_id
_entity_poly.type
_entity_poly.pdbx_seq_one_letter_code
_entity_poly.pdbx_strand_id
1 'polypeptide(L)' 'MGIDSHNQLKLFDFGSITHCNDEGFSEQVLDDHFALATCIHFIVSGVDPIAKANSYAKVQQVLSTLKGGQGIVDEAARDL' A
#
# COMPACT_ATOMS: atom_id res chain seq x y z
N MET A 1 -7.05 1.80 9.03
CA MET A 1 -7.03 3.27 9.06
C MET A 1 -8.45 3.80 8.91
N GLY A 2 -8.77 4.95 9.49
CA GLY A 2 -10.09 5.58 9.36
C GLY A 2 -10.04 7.06 9.65
N ILE A 3 -11.08 7.78 9.22
CA ILE A 3 -11.24 9.22 9.46
C ILE A 3 -12.30 9.39 10.54
N ASP A 4 -11.98 10.12 11.61
CA ASP A 4 -12.94 10.42 12.67
C ASP A 4 -13.84 11.63 12.34
N SER A 5 -14.75 11.96 13.26
CA SER A 5 -15.69 13.08 13.10
C SER A 5 -15.03 14.47 12.99
N HIS A 6 -13.73 14.58 13.29
CA HIS A 6 -12.95 15.81 13.21
C HIS A 6 -12.00 15.83 12.00
N ASN A 7 -12.23 14.96 11.01
CA ASN A 7 -11.38 14.77 9.85
C ASN A 7 -9.93 14.38 10.20
N GLN A 8 -9.71 13.68 11.31
CA GLN A 8 -8.39 13.18 11.67
C GLN A 8 -8.20 11.74 11.21
N LEU A 9 -7.09 11.49 10.53
CA LEU A 9 -6.67 10.13 10.17
C LEU A 9 -6.16 9.41 11.42
N LYS A 10 -6.75 8.25 11.70
CA LYS A 10 -6.35 7.37 12.80
C LYS A 10 -5.92 6.00 12.28
N LEU A 11 -4.79 5.54 12.79
CA LEU A 11 -4.32 4.17 12.64
C LEU A 11 -4.88 3.32 13.78
N PHE A 12 -5.29 2.11 13.45
CA PHE A 12 -5.84 1.14 14.39
C PHE A 12 -5.50 -0.26 13.90
N ASP A 13 -5.74 -1.26 14.75
CA ASP A 13 -5.40 -2.67 14.52
C ASP A 13 -3.88 -2.95 14.46
N PHE A 14 -3.23 -2.79 15.62
CA PHE A 14 -1.80 -3.04 15.78
C PHE A 14 -1.50 -4.48 16.23
N GLY A 15 -2.41 -5.43 15.99
CA GLY A 15 -2.27 -6.81 16.47
C GLY A 15 -1.10 -7.59 15.84
N SER A 16 -0.56 -7.11 14.72
CA SER A 16 0.51 -7.73 13.94
C SER A 16 1.75 -6.85 13.76
N ILE A 17 1.98 -5.88 14.66
CA ILE A 17 3.20 -5.04 14.59
C ILE A 17 4.44 -5.82 15.04
N THR A 18 5.57 -5.52 14.41
CA THR A 18 6.90 -5.93 14.81
C THR A 18 7.52 -4.80 15.60
N HIS A 19 8.11 -5.10 16.76
CA HIS A 19 8.77 -4.07 17.56
C HIS A 19 10.06 -3.61 16.86
N CYS A 20 10.49 -2.37 17.07
CA CYS A 20 11.68 -1.81 16.42
C CYS A 20 13.01 -2.52 16.73
N ASN A 21 13.00 -3.39 17.75
CA ASN A 21 14.17 -4.17 18.16
C ASN A 21 14.11 -5.62 17.66
N ASP A 22 12.99 -6.01 17.06
CA ASP A 22 12.79 -7.37 16.58
C ASP A 22 13.32 -7.52 15.15
N GLU A 23 13.75 -8.73 14.81
CA GLU A 23 14.11 -9.08 13.44
C GLU A 23 12.91 -8.90 12.51
N GLY A 24 13.13 -8.34 11.31
CA GLY A 24 12.06 -8.08 10.34
C GLY A 24 11.41 -6.71 10.45
N PHE A 25 11.82 -5.86 11.41
CA PHE A 25 11.27 -4.51 11.55
C PHE A 25 11.50 -3.65 10.30
N SER A 26 12.70 -3.68 9.73
CA SER A 26 13.04 -2.93 8.51
C SER A 26 12.17 -3.30 7.32
N GLU A 27 11.91 -4.60 7.16
CA GLU A 27 11.09 -5.18 6.12
C GLU A 27 9.63 -4.77 6.31
N GLN A 28 9.12 -4.81 7.54
CA GLN A 28 7.76 -4.33 7.84
C GLN A 28 7.61 -2.83 7.55
N VAL A 29 8.61 -2.01 7.88
CA VAL A 29 8.57 -0.56 7.57
C VAL A 29 8.49 -0.32 6.06
N LEU A 30 9.19 -1.10 5.25
CA LEU A 30 9.09 -1.00 3.78
C LEU A 30 7.71 -1.42 3.28
N ASP A 31 7.15 -2.49 3.85
CA ASP A 31 5.81 -2.96 3.52
C ASP A 31 4.73 -1.95 3.91
N ASP A 32 4.87 -1.30 5.08
CA ASP A 32 3.98 -0.24 5.54
C ASP A 32 4.03 0.99 4.63
N HIS A 33 5.23 1.42 4.21
CA HIS A 33 5.37 2.51 3.23
C HIS A 33 4.70 2.18 1.90
N PHE A 34 4.90 0.97 1.41
CA PHE A 34 4.28 0.52 0.17
C PHE A 34 2.75 0.47 0.28
N ALA A 35 2.23 -0.05 1.40
CA ALA A 35 0.79 -0.06 1.68
C ALA A 35 0.22 1.36 1.74
N LEU A 36 0.89 2.28 2.44
CA LEU A 36 0.49 3.69 2.53
C LEU A 36 0.46 4.35 1.14
N ALA A 37 1.50 4.17 0.32
CA ALA A 37 1.54 4.71 -1.03
C ALA A 37 0.40 4.15 -1.91
N THR A 38 0.07 2.87 -1.75
CA THR A 38 -1.06 2.23 -2.43
C THR A 38 -2.40 2.82 -1.98
N CYS A 39 -2.58 3.07 -0.67
CA CYS A 39 -3.76 3.73 -0.15
C CYS A 39 -3.91 5.16 -0.69
N ILE A 40 -2.83 5.94 -0.73
CA ILE A 40 -2.83 7.29 -1.30
C ILE A 40 -3.21 7.24 -2.78
N HIS A 41 -2.60 6.32 -3.54
CA HIS A 41 -2.95 6.13 -4.95
C HIS A 41 -4.45 5.88 -5.10
N PHE A 42 -5.01 4.91 -4.36
CA PHE A 42 -6.44 4.60 -4.42
C PHE A 42 -7.32 5.80 -4.07
N ILE A 43 -6.97 6.58 -3.03
CA ILE A 43 -7.74 7.76 -2.62
C ILE A 43 -7.75 8.82 -3.72
N VAL A 44 -6.62 9.05 -4.40
CA VAL A 44 -6.50 10.09 -5.42
C VAL A 44 -7.07 9.65 -6.76
N SER A 45 -6.83 8.41 -7.19
CA SER A 45 -7.22 7.90 -8.52
C SER A 45 -8.56 7.19 -8.53
N GLY A 46 -9.05 6.71 -7.38
CA GLY A 46 -10.17 5.76 -7.29
C GLY A 46 -9.85 4.36 -7.83
N VAL A 47 -8.59 4.09 -8.20
CA VAL A 47 -8.16 2.82 -8.79
C VAL A 47 -7.50 1.95 -7.73
N ASP A 48 -8.11 0.80 -7.45
CA ASP A 48 -7.48 -0.25 -6.66
C ASP A 48 -6.63 -1.15 -7.58
N PRO A 49 -5.29 -1.20 -7.40
CA PRO A 49 -4.40 -1.99 -8.25
C PRO A 49 -4.72 -3.49 -8.26
N ILE A 50 -5.39 -4.00 -7.21
CA ILE A 50 -5.71 -5.43 -7.07
C ILE A 50 -7.18 -5.75 -7.31
N ALA A 51 -8.03 -4.78 -7.66
CA ALA A 51 -9.47 -5.00 -7.86
C ALA A 51 -9.81 -6.07 -8.92
N LYS A 52 -8.92 -6.27 -9.91
CA LYS A 52 -9.10 -7.29 -10.97
C LYS A 52 -8.45 -8.63 -10.64
N ALA A 53 -7.77 -8.76 -9.50
CA ALA A 53 -7.13 -10.00 -9.10
C ALA A 53 -8.18 -11.00 -8.61
N ASN A 54 -8.29 -12.14 -9.29
CA ASN A 54 -9.28 -13.19 -8.99
C ASN A 54 -8.70 -14.36 -8.18
N SER A 55 -7.46 -14.22 -7.70
CA SER A 55 -6.77 -15.24 -6.91
C SER A 55 -5.69 -14.62 -6.06
N TYR A 56 -5.36 -15.28 -4.94
CA TYR A 56 -4.26 -14.87 -4.07
C TYR A 56 -2.93 -14.77 -4.82
N ALA A 57 -2.63 -15.74 -5.70
CA ALA A 57 -1.43 -15.71 -6.51
C ALA A 57 -1.38 -14.48 -7.42
N LYS A 58 -2.52 -14.05 -7.97
CA LYS A 58 -2.60 -12.85 -8.80
C LYS A 58 -2.38 -11.57 -7.99
N VAL A 59 -2.91 -11.50 -6.77
CA VAL A 59 -2.64 -10.39 -5.84
C VAL A 59 -1.14 -10.30 -5.58
N GLN A 60 -0.50 -11.40 -5.18
CA GLN A 60 0.93 -11.44 -4.89
C GLN A 60 1.77 -11.04 -6.11
N GLN A 61 1.40 -11.49 -7.30
CA GLN A 61 2.07 -11.08 -8.54
C GLN A 61 2.00 -9.56 -8.75
N VAL A 62 0.80 -8.97 -8.67
CA VAL A 62 0.60 -7.53 -8.88
C VAL A 62 1.42 -6.72 -7.87
N LEU A 63 1.35 -7.09 -6.59
CA LEU A 63 2.10 -6.43 -5.52
C LEU A 63 3.62 -6.51 -5.73
N SER A 64 4.13 -7.68 -6.12
CA SER A 64 5.55 -7.87 -6.42
C SER A 64 6.01 -7.01 -7.60
N THR A 65 5.24 -6.95 -8.68
CA THR A 65 5.50 -6.07 -9.83
C THR A 65 5.54 -4.59 -9.43
N LEU A 66 4.60 -4.14 -8.59
CA LEU A 66 4.55 -2.76 -8.13
C LEU A 66 5.72 -2.42 -7.19
N LYS A 67 6.03 -3.30 -6.22
CA LYS A 67 7.20 -3.15 -5.33
C LYS A 67 8.52 -3.12 -6.11
N GLY A 68 8.60 -3.86 -7.21
CA GLY A 68 9.74 -3.84 -8.13
C GLY A 68 9.84 -2.60 -9.03
N GLY A 69 8.89 -1.66 -8.94
CA GLY A 69 8.86 -0.47 -9.80
C GLY A 69 8.50 -0.76 -11.27
N GLN A 70 7.93 -1.93 -11.54
CA GLN A 70 7.63 -2.41 -12.89
C GLN A 70 6.16 -2.16 -13.30
N GLY A 71 5.48 -1.25 -12.59
CA GLY A 71 4.12 -0.84 -12.90
C GLY A 71 4.02 0.04 -14.13
N ILE A 72 2.87 -0.01 -14.81
CA ILE A 72 2.58 0.94 -15.89
C ILE A 72 2.37 2.31 -15.25
N VAL A 73 3.26 3.25 -15.54
CA VAL A 73 3.10 4.66 -15.14
C VAL A 73 1.99 5.25 -15.99
N ASP A 74 0.95 5.75 -15.31
CA ASP A 74 -0.15 6.48 -15.94
C ASP A 74 0.40 7.70 -16.70
N GLU A 75 -0.21 8.02 -17.83
CA GLU A 75 0.22 9.13 -18.69
C GLU A 75 0.24 10.46 -17.93
N ALA A 76 -0.70 10.67 -17.00
CA ALA A 76 -0.74 11.86 -16.15
C ALA A 76 0.46 12.01 -15.19
N ALA A 77 1.20 10.93 -14.93
CA ALA A 77 2.38 10.93 -14.08
C ALA A 77 3.71 11.00 -14.86
N ARG A 78 3.67 11.06 -16.20
CA ARG A 78 4.89 11.11 -17.05
C ARG A 78 5.44 12.53 -17.25
N ASP A 79 4.61 13.55 -16.98
CA ASP A 79 4.92 14.96 -17.25
C ASP A 79 5.24 15.78 -15.98
N LEU A 80 5.57 15.11 -14.86
CA LEU A 80 6.07 15.73 -13.62
C LEU A 80 7.61 15.79 -13.62
#